data_AF-A0AAJ6IYR2-F1
#
_entry.id   AF-A0AAJ6IYR2-F1
#
_cell.length_a   1.000
_cell.length_b   1.000
_cell.length_c   1.000
_cell.angle_alpha   90.00
_cell.angle_beta   90.00
_cell.angle_gamma   90.00
#
_symmetry.space_group_name_H-M   'P 1'
#
loop_
_entity.id
_entity.type
_entity.pdbx_description
1 polymer ?
#
loop_
_entity_poly.entity_id
_entity_poly.type
_entity_poly.pdbx_seq_one_letter_code
_entity_poly.pdbx_strand_id
1 'polypeptide(L)'
;MSGGDDETAQVMTSLGARLRAIRQARGLTLAQLAAATGISVSTLSRLESGQREPGLRHLLPLARAHRLPLDELVGSRTGDPRVHPRPFTRHGQTWVPLTRNPNDGLHAYKQILPAPATPRTERTPRPEQGSHEGHEWLYVLSGRLLLALGEHDLVLTAGQTAEFDTRVPHGIANAGDRPVEWLALYGAQGERMHIRVRPTGG
;
A
#
# COMPACT_ATOMS: atom_id res chain seq x y z
N MET A 1 -39.06 7.41 1.81
CA MET A 1 -38.08 8.21 1.04
C MET A 1 -37.12 9.05 1.91
N SER A 2 -37.10 8.92 3.25
CA SER A 2 -36.39 9.88 4.14
C SER A 2 -34.94 9.50 4.51
N GLY A 3 -34.47 8.29 4.20
CA GLY A 3 -33.16 7.82 4.69
C GLY A 3 -31.94 8.28 3.87
N GLY A 4 -32.12 8.48 2.56
CA GLY A 4 -31.00 8.85 1.66
C GLY A 4 -30.56 10.31 1.76
N ASP A 5 -31.49 11.21 2.10
CA ASP A 5 -31.20 12.64 2.23
C ASP A 5 -30.39 12.96 3.49
N ASP A 6 -30.65 12.24 4.58
CA ASP A 6 -29.90 12.37 5.85
C ASP A 6 -28.47 11.81 5.75
N GLU A 7 -28.31 10.66 5.08
CA GLU A 7 -26.99 10.09 4.80
C GLU A 7 -26.16 11.04 3.91
N THR A 8 -26.77 11.60 2.87
CA THR A 8 -26.11 12.58 1.99
C THR A 8 -25.69 13.82 2.79
N ALA A 9 -26.57 14.38 3.63
CA ALA A 9 -26.26 15.54 4.46
C ALA A 9 -25.11 15.29 5.46
N GLN A 10 -25.03 14.09 6.04
CA GLN A 10 -23.93 13.69 6.93
C GLN A 10 -22.60 13.57 6.17
N VAL A 11 -22.61 12.98 4.97
CA VAL A 11 -21.44 12.95 4.08
C VAL A 11 -20.98 14.36 3.72
N MET A 12 -21.92 15.26 3.42
CA MET A 12 -21.63 16.66 3.10
C MET A 12 -20.98 17.41 4.25
N THR A 13 -21.48 17.21 5.46
CA THR A 13 -20.93 17.84 6.67
C THR A 13 -19.51 17.32 6.95
N SER A 14 -19.29 16.02 6.82
CA SER A 14 -17.98 15.38 6.97
C SER A 14 -16.95 15.91 5.94
N LEU A 15 -17.36 16.02 4.67
CA LEU A 15 -16.52 16.56 3.60
C LEU A 15 -16.14 18.02 3.86
N GLY A 16 -17.10 18.86 4.24
CA GLY A 16 -16.83 20.27 4.57
C GLY A 16 -15.84 20.44 5.72
N ALA A 17 -16.05 19.71 6.82
CA ALA A 17 -15.14 19.71 7.96
C ALA A 17 -13.72 19.27 7.57
N ARG A 18 -13.60 18.30 6.67
CA ARG A 18 -12.33 17.81 6.16
C ARG A 18 -11.60 18.83 5.29
N LEU A 19 -12.29 19.49 4.36
CA LEU A 19 -11.71 20.58 3.55
C LEU A 19 -11.14 21.68 4.46
N ARG A 20 -11.88 22.04 5.51
CA ARG A 20 -11.43 23.00 6.52
C ARG A 20 -10.17 22.54 7.26
N ALA A 21 -10.15 21.28 7.71
CA ALA A 21 -9.01 20.72 8.42
C ALA A 21 -7.74 20.72 7.55
N ILE A 22 -7.83 20.33 6.29
CA ILE A 22 -6.69 20.35 5.34
C ILE A 22 -6.18 21.78 5.15
N ARG A 23 -7.09 22.74 4.95
CA ARG A 23 -6.71 24.16 4.81
C ARG A 23 -5.99 24.67 6.06
N GLN A 24 -6.53 24.39 7.24
CA GLN A 24 -5.94 24.82 8.51
C GLN A 24 -4.59 24.16 8.79
N ALA A 25 -4.44 22.86 8.51
CA ALA A 25 -3.17 22.14 8.64
C ALA A 25 -2.06 22.71 7.75
N ARG A 26 -2.41 23.40 6.67
CA ARG A 26 -1.48 24.11 5.78
C ARG A 26 -1.28 25.57 6.13
N GLY A 27 -1.87 26.05 7.23
CA GLY A 27 -1.80 27.45 7.63
C GLY A 27 -2.43 28.43 6.64
N LEU A 28 -3.33 27.95 5.76
CA LEU A 28 -3.95 28.80 4.74
C LEU A 28 -5.21 29.48 5.28
N THR A 29 -5.36 30.76 5.01
CA THR A 29 -6.63 31.47 5.14
C THR A 29 -7.56 31.13 3.97
N LEU A 30 -8.87 31.36 4.13
CA LEU A 30 -9.82 31.22 3.02
C LEU A 30 -9.46 32.16 1.85
N ALA A 31 -8.94 33.34 2.12
CA ALA A 31 -8.51 34.30 1.09
C ALA A 31 -7.32 33.76 0.27
N GLN A 32 -6.33 33.16 0.93
CA GLN A 32 -5.19 32.54 0.25
C GLN A 32 -5.63 31.32 -0.58
N LEU A 33 -6.52 30.49 -0.05
CA LEU A 33 -7.03 29.34 -0.81
C LEU A 33 -7.89 29.78 -2.00
N ALA A 34 -8.67 30.86 -1.85
CA ALA A 34 -9.44 31.45 -2.94
C ALA A 34 -8.53 31.92 -4.08
N ALA A 35 -7.45 32.64 -3.74
CA ALA A 35 -6.47 33.09 -4.72
C ALA A 35 -5.80 31.92 -5.47
N ALA A 36 -5.49 30.82 -4.76
CA ALA A 36 -4.84 29.65 -5.36
C ALA A 36 -5.76 28.79 -6.23
N THR A 37 -7.07 28.79 -5.96
CA THR A 37 -8.04 27.88 -6.62
C THR A 37 -8.95 28.57 -7.63
N GLY A 38 -9.05 29.91 -7.59
CA GLY A 38 -10.05 30.68 -8.32
C GLY A 38 -11.49 30.54 -7.76
N ILE A 39 -11.66 29.86 -6.62
CA ILE A 39 -12.96 29.71 -5.96
C ILE A 39 -13.17 30.87 -5.00
N SER A 40 -14.33 31.54 -5.06
CA SER A 40 -14.60 32.68 -4.18
C SER A 40 -14.55 32.29 -2.70
N VAL A 41 -14.11 33.22 -1.85
CA VAL A 41 -14.06 33.05 -0.38
C VAL A 41 -15.42 32.63 0.19
N SER A 42 -16.51 33.23 -0.30
CA SER A 42 -17.87 32.86 0.12
C SER A 42 -18.26 31.44 -0.29
N THR A 43 -17.79 30.96 -1.45
CA THR A 43 -18.00 29.58 -1.88
C THR A 43 -17.19 28.61 -1.02
N LEU A 44 -15.91 28.88 -0.80
CA LEU A 44 -15.06 28.06 0.09
C LEU A 44 -15.64 27.96 1.50
N SER A 45 -16.10 29.09 2.06
CA SER A 45 -16.75 29.12 3.37
C SER A 45 -17.97 28.19 3.44
N ARG A 46 -18.87 28.26 2.45
CA ARG A 46 -20.05 27.39 2.38
C ARG A 46 -19.72 25.92 2.12
N LEU A 47 -18.64 25.65 1.39
CA LEU A 47 -18.15 24.28 1.20
C LEU A 47 -17.62 23.73 2.54
N GLU A 48 -16.81 24.49 3.26
CA GLU A 48 -16.25 24.09 4.56
C GLU A 48 -17.29 23.95 5.67
N SER A 49 -18.43 24.64 5.58
CA SER A 49 -19.53 24.52 6.52
C SER A 49 -20.57 23.46 6.13
N GLY A 50 -20.40 22.77 5.00
CA GLY A 50 -21.38 21.79 4.50
C GLY A 50 -22.67 22.40 3.92
N GLN A 51 -22.77 23.73 3.85
CA GLN A 51 -23.94 24.45 3.34
C GLN A 51 -24.04 24.47 1.80
N ARG A 52 -23.04 23.94 1.11
CA ARG A 52 -23.03 23.86 -0.35
C ARG A 52 -22.43 22.54 -0.82
N GLU A 53 -23.09 21.95 -1.82
CA GLU A 53 -22.60 20.74 -2.44
C GLU A 53 -21.44 21.01 -3.42
N PRO A 54 -20.26 20.36 -3.25
CA PRO A 54 -19.15 20.51 -4.15
C PRO A 54 -19.30 19.59 -5.36
N GLY A 55 -19.56 20.18 -6.53
CA GLY A 55 -19.29 19.51 -7.80
C GLY A 55 -17.78 19.39 -8.12
N LEU A 56 -17.44 18.58 -9.12
CA LEU A 56 -16.06 18.36 -9.60
C LEU A 56 -15.29 19.66 -9.91
N ARG A 57 -15.99 20.69 -10.40
CA ARG A 57 -15.41 22.02 -10.65
C ARG A 57 -14.80 22.69 -9.41
N HIS A 58 -15.25 22.33 -8.21
CA HIS A 58 -14.66 22.81 -6.95
C HIS A 58 -13.60 21.83 -6.44
N LEU A 59 -13.87 20.53 -6.50
CA LEU A 59 -12.99 19.50 -5.95
C LEU A 59 -11.66 19.38 -6.70
N LEU A 60 -11.65 19.46 -8.03
CA LEU A 60 -10.41 19.32 -8.81
C LEU A 60 -9.41 20.47 -8.56
N PRO A 61 -9.80 21.76 -8.54
CA PRO A 61 -8.90 22.84 -8.12
C PRO A 61 -8.41 22.70 -6.68
N LEU A 62 -9.28 22.31 -5.75
CA LEU A 62 -8.90 22.09 -4.34
C LEU A 62 -7.88 20.97 -4.19
N ALA A 63 -8.06 19.85 -4.91
CA ALA A 63 -7.13 18.73 -4.93
C ALA A 63 -5.75 19.16 -5.42
N ARG A 64 -5.71 19.93 -6.52
CA ARG A 64 -4.46 20.48 -7.09
C ARG A 64 -3.78 21.47 -6.15
N ALA A 65 -4.52 22.43 -5.60
CA ALA A 65 -4.00 23.42 -4.65
C ALA A 65 -3.45 22.74 -3.39
N HIS A 66 -4.07 21.64 -2.97
CA HIS A 66 -3.59 20.81 -1.88
C HIS A 66 -2.60 19.72 -2.32
N ARG A 67 -2.24 19.56 -3.59
CA ARG A 67 -1.34 18.46 -4.03
C ARG A 67 -1.78 17.09 -3.46
N LEU A 68 -3.10 16.85 -3.42
CA LEU A 68 -3.69 15.59 -2.97
C LEU A 68 -4.42 14.92 -4.15
N PRO A 69 -4.40 13.59 -4.25
CA PRO A 69 -5.36 12.84 -5.05
C PRO A 69 -6.81 13.22 -4.71
N LEU A 70 -7.72 13.13 -5.68
CA LEU A 70 -9.13 13.52 -5.49
C LEU A 70 -9.84 12.62 -4.47
N ASP A 71 -9.61 11.31 -4.53
CA ASP A 71 -10.10 10.32 -3.57
C ASP A 71 -9.60 10.61 -2.16
N GLU A 72 -8.33 10.99 -2.05
CA GLU A 72 -7.78 11.47 -0.79
C GLU A 72 -8.46 12.76 -0.36
N LEU A 73 -8.75 13.74 -1.22
CA LEU A 73 -9.43 15.00 -0.85
C LEU A 73 -10.88 14.80 -0.39
N VAL A 74 -11.64 13.92 -1.03
CA VAL A 74 -13.03 13.64 -0.63
C VAL A 74 -13.10 12.78 0.62
N GLY A 75 -11.96 12.26 1.08
CA GLY A 75 -11.90 11.43 2.27
C GLY A 75 -12.76 10.19 2.06
N SER A 76 -12.48 9.41 1.02
CA SER A 76 -12.99 8.04 0.84
C SER A 76 -12.44 7.14 1.94
N ARG A 77 -12.84 7.45 3.16
CA ARG A 77 -12.75 6.66 4.36
C ARG A 77 -14.16 6.71 4.94
N THR A 78 -15.01 5.85 4.41
CA THR A 78 -15.91 5.10 5.29
C THR A 78 -15.10 4.64 6.50
N GLY A 79 -15.71 4.45 7.68
CA GLY A 79 -15.03 4.00 8.91
C GLY A 79 -14.38 2.60 8.85
N ASP A 80 -13.84 2.23 7.70
CA ASP A 80 -13.23 0.97 7.35
C ASP A 80 -11.73 0.98 7.69
N PRO A 81 -11.28 0.16 8.66
CA PRO A 81 -9.88 0.09 9.07
C PRO A 81 -8.97 -0.65 8.06
N ARG A 82 -9.52 -1.15 6.93
CA ARG A 82 -8.82 -2.07 6.03
C ARG A 82 -7.91 -1.37 5.00
N VAL A 83 -6.88 -2.09 4.56
CA VAL A 83 -6.15 -1.77 3.33
C VAL A 83 -7.00 -2.28 2.16
N HIS A 84 -7.20 -1.46 1.13
CA HIS A 84 -7.81 -1.87 -0.14
C HIS A 84 -6.72 -2.04 -1.19
N PRO A 85 -5.91 -3.11 -1.11
CA PRO A 85 -4.90 -3.34 -2.12
C PRO A 85 -5.59 -3.54 -3.46
N ARG A 86 -4.96 -3.08 -4.54
CA ARG A 86 -5.29 -3.49 -5.90
C ARG A 86 -4.26 -4.52 -6.32
N PRO A 87 -4.56 -5.83 -6.22
CA PRO A 87 -3.63 -6.86 -6.65
C PRO A 87 -3.32 -6.72 -8.13
N PHE A 88 -2.10 -7.07 -8.52
CA PHE A 88 -1.68 -7.18 -9.91
C PHE A 88 -0.90 -8.47 -10.13
N THR A 89 -0.80 -8.90 -11.39
CA THR A 89 -0.06 -10.10 -11.76
C THR A 89 1.20 -9.71 -12.52
N ARG A 90 2.34 -10.29 -12.14
CA ARG A 90 3.63 -10.11 -12.79
C ARG A 90 4.38 -11.44 -12.79
N HIS A 91 4.92 -11.86 -13.94
CA HIS A 91 5.63 -13.14 -14.08
C HIS A 91 4.86 -14.37 -13.54
N GLY A 92 3.54 -14.41 -13.72
CA GLY A 92 2.69 -15.52 -13.22
C GLY A 92 2.46 -15.52 -11.70
N GLN A 93 2.94 -14.50 -10.99
CA GLN A 93 2.78 -14.31 -9.55
C GLN A 93 1.78 -13.18 -9.28
N THR A 94 0.92 -13.35 -8.28
CA THR A 94 0.04 -12.28 -7.80
C THR A 94 0.74 -11.48 -6.71
N TRP A 95 0.72 -10.15 -6.86
CA TRP A 95 1.29 -9.19 -5.93
C TRP A 95 0.18 -8.35 -5.31
N VAL A 96 0.14 -8.32 -3.99
CA VAL A 96 -0.81 -7.55 -3.20
C VAL A 96 -0.01 -6.48 -2.44
N PRO A 97 -0.01 -5.21 -2.88
CA PRO A 97 0.71 -4.14 -2.20
C PRO A 97 0.08 -3.85 -0.85
N LEU A 98 0.85 -3.95 0.23
CA LEU A 98 0.40 -3.68 1.60
C LEU A 98 0.83 -2.30 2.10
N THR A 99 1.89 -1.72 1.50
CA THR A 99 2.28 -0.33 1.71
C THR A 99 1.50 0.62 0.78
N ARG A 100 1.00 1.74 1.32
CA ARG A 100 0.17 2.71 0.58
C ARG A 100 0.98 3.72 -0.25
N ASN A 101 2.15 4.11 0.23
CA ASN A 101 3.00 5.11 -0.41
C ASN A 101 4.32 4.47 -0.86
N PRO A 102 4.60 4.39 -2.17
CA PRO A 102 5.86 3.84 -2.69
C PRO A 102 7.07 4.74 -2.41
N ASN A 103 6.90 5.92 -1.80
CA ASN A 103 8.01 6.78 -1.39
C ASN A 103 8.43 6.59 0.08
N ASP A 104 7.77 5.70 0.82
CA ASP A 104 8.10 5.42 2.22
C ASP A 104 8.99 4.17 2.30
N GLY A 105 10.28 4.38 2.61
CA GLY A 105 11.30 3.36 2.98
C GLY A 105 10.98 1.91 2.61
N LEU A 106 10.62 1.11 3.61
CA LEU A 106 10.32 -0.32 3.46
C LEU A 106 8.96 -0.57 2.79
N HIS A 107 8.96 -1.35 1.71
CA HIS A 107 7.75 -1.73 0.99
C HIS A 107 7.31 -3.16 1.31
N ALA A 108 6.07 -3.30 1.78
CA ALA A 108 5.47 -4.58 2.12
C ALA A 108 4.54 -5.09 1.02
N TYR A 109 4.68 -6.37 0.67
CA TYR A 109 3.80 -7.08 -0.25
C TYR A 109 3.39 -8.41 0.35
N LYS A 110 2.16 -8.83 0.04
CA LYS A 110 1.83 -10.26 0.04
C LYS A 110 1.98 -10.76 -1.40
N GLN A 111 2.71 -11.84 -1.57
CA GLN A 111 2.91 -12.50 -2.84
C GLN A 111 2.29 -13.90 -2.84
N ILE A 112 1.74 -14.29 -3.98
CA ILE A 112 1.11 -15.59 -4.18
C ILE A 112 1.65 -16.17 -5.48
N LEU A 113 2.23 -17.36 -5.40
CA LEU A 113 2.71 -18.11 -6.56
C LEU A 113 1.91 -19.42 -6.69
N PRO A 114 1.20 -19.64 -7.81
CA PRO A 114 0.46 -20.88 -8.04
C PRO A 114 1.34 -22.12 -7.98
N ALA A 115 0.73 -23.28 -7.75
CA ALA A 115 1.41 -24.55 -7.93
C ALA A 115 1.76 -24.75 -9.42
N PRO A 116 2.94 -25.32 -9.75
CA PRO A 116 3.26 -25.66 -11.12
C PRO A 116 2.33 -26.78 -11.62
N ALA A 117 2.04 -26.79 -12.92
CA ALA A 117 1.22 -27.85 -13.53
C ALA A 117 1.86 -29.24 -13.40
N THR A 118 3.20 -29.28 -13.37
CA THR A 118 4.00 -30.48 -13.13
C THR A 118 4.78 -30.32 -11.83
N PRO A 119 4.75 -31.30 -10.91
CA PRO A 119 5.53 -31.25 -9.68
C PRO A 119 7.02 -31.06 -9.97
N ARG A 120 7.69 -30.25 -9.12
CA ARG A 120 9.14 -30.11 -9.18
C ARG A 120 9.81 -31.42 -8.76
N THR A 121 10.88 -31.77 -9.45
CA THR A 121 11.75 -32.92 -9.15
C THR A 121 13.20 -32.44 -9.13
N GLU A 122 14.13 -33.31 -8.77
CA GLU A 122 15.57 -33.04 -8.86
C GLU A 122 16.04 -32.68 -10.28
N ARG A 123 15.27 -33.06 -11.31
CA ARG A 123 15.55 -32.71 -12.71
C ARG A 123 14.99 -31.34 -13.11
N THR A 124 14.14 -30.73 -12.29
CA THR A 124 13.56 -29.42 -12.60
C THR A 124 14.64 -28.35 -12.44
N PRO A 125 14.92 -27.52 -13.47
CA PRO A 125 15.93 -26.47 -13.38
C PRO A 125 15.67 -25.50 -12.23
N ARG A 126 16.75 -24.92 -11.68
CA ARG A 126 16.66 -23.82 -10.71
C ARG A 126 15.85 -22.65 -11.31
N PRO A 127 15.08 -21.91 -10.50
CA PRO A 127 14.47 -20.68 -10.99
C PRO A 127 15.56 -19.72 -11.49
N GLU A 128 15.21 -18.90 -12.48
CA GLU A 128 16.09 -17.82 -12.94
C GLU A 128 16.42 -16.90 -11.77
N GLN A 129 17.70 -16.56 -11.62
CA GLN A 129 18.20 -15.73 -10.53
C GLN A 129 18.51 -14.33 -11.04
N GLY A 130 18.08 -13.33 -10.28
CA GLY A 130 18.42 -11.92 -10.47
C GLY A 130 19.27 -11.39 -9.32
N SER A 131 19.85 -10.21 -9.51
CA SER A 131 20.51 -9.47 -8.43
C SER A 131 20.15 -8.00 -8.53
N HIS A 132 19.93 -7.37 -7.39
CA HIS A 132 19.64 -5.95 -7.31
C HIS A 132 20.08 -5.38 -5.97
N GLU A 133 20.20 -4.07 -5.89
CA GLU A 133 20.46 -3.38 -4.62
C GLU A 133 19.25 -3.51 -3.69
N GLY A 134 19.51 -3.70 -2.39
CA GLY A 134 18.47 -3.82 -1.37
C GLY A 134 18.76 -4.88 -0.32
N HIS A 135 17.78 -5.04 0.57
CA HIS A 135 17.68 -6.15 1.50
C HIS A 135 16.26 -6.68 1.42
N GLU A 136 16.10 -8.00 1.42
CA GLU A 136 14.79 -8.63 1.42
C GLU A 136 14.62 -9.45 2.68
N TRP A 137 13.46 -9.28 3.30
CA TRP A 137 12.97 -10.12 4.38
C TRP A 137 11.66 -10.74 3.92
N LEU A 138 11.54 -12.06 4.02
CA LEU A 138 10.32 -12.77 3.65
C LEU A 138 9.87 -13.74 4.74
N TYR A 139 8.56 -13.92 4.85
CA TYR A 139 7.89 -14.84 5.79
C TYR A 139 6.83 -15.65 5.07
N VAL A 140 6.95 -16.97 5.14
CA VAL A 140 6.01 -17.87 4.47
C VAL A 140 4.73 -18.00 5.29
N LEU A 141 3.60 -17.64 4.70
CA LEU A 141 2.26 -17.74 5.30
C LEU A 141 1.68 -19.15 5.11
N SER A 142 1.84 -19.72 3.91
CA SER A 142 1.33 -21.03 3.54
C SER A 142 2.11 -21.62 2.36
N GLY A 143 2.09 -22.95 2.22
CA GLY A 143 2.76 -23.64 1.11
C GLY A 143 4.26 -23.88 1.35
N ARG A 144 4.99 -24.11 0.24
CA ARG A 144 6.43 -24.41 0.22
C ARG A 144 7.14 -23.51 -0.80
N LEU A 145 8.01 -22.63 -0.33
CA LEU A 145 8.76 -21.68 -1.14
C LEU A 145 10.19 -22.19 -1.35
N LEU A 146 10.60 -22.43 -2.60
CA LEU A 146 12.01 -22.60 -2.93
C LEU A 146 12.63 -21.23 -3.14
N LEU A 147 13.60 -20.89 -2.30
CA LEU A 147 14.51 -19.77 -2.49
C LEU A 147 15.86 -20.32 -2.97
N ALA A 148 16.16 -20.12 -4.26
CA ALA A 148 17.49 -20.33 -4.80
C ALA A 148 18.32 -19.07 -4.48
N LEU A 149 19.30 -19.14 -3.60
CA LEU A 149 20.13 -18.03 -3.13
C LEU A 149 21.61 -18.36 -3.33
N GLY A 150 22.25 -17.75 -4.33
CA GLY A 150 23.58 -18.12 -4.79
C GLY A 150 23.60 -19.60 -5.18
N GLU A 151 24.50 -20.37 -4.57
CA GLU A 151 24.61 -21.82 -4.76
C GLU A 151 23.67 -22.66 -3.87
N HIS A 152 22.89 -22.00 -3.00
CA HIS A 152 22.03 -22.69 -2.04
C HIS A 152 20.58 -22.75 -2.51
N ASP A 153 19.94 -23.89 -2.26
CA ASP A 153 18.51 -24.08 -2.47
C ASP A 153 17.84 -24.31 -1.11
N LEU A 154 17.01 -23.36 -0.69
CA LEU A 154 16.33 -23.36 0.60
C LEU A 154 14.84 -23.55 0.39
N VAL A 155 14.27 -24.64 0.89
CA VAL A 155 12.81 -24.82 0.90
C VAL A 155 12.25 -24.34 2.24
N LEU A 156 11.53 -23.22 2.19
CA LEU A 156 10.88 -22.60 3.34
C LEU A 156 9.41 -23.02 3.39
N THR A 157 8.93 -23.38 4.57
CA THR A 157 7.53 -23.74 4.86
C THR A 157 6.85 -22.67 5.70
N ALA A 158 5.52 -22.76 5.83
CA ALA A 158 4.73 -21.85 6.67
C ALA A 158 5.36 -21.63 8.05
N GLY A 159 5.46 -20.37 8.47
CA GLY A 159 6.09 -19.95 9.73
C GLY A 159 7.59 -19.68 9.65
N GLN A 160 8.26 -20.06 8.55
CA GLN A 160 9.69 -19.80 8.37
C GLN A 160 9.94 -18.46 7.69
N THR A 161 11.12 -17.93 7.97
CA THR A 161 11.57 -16.60 7.53
C THR A 161 12.95 -16.72 6.88
N ALA A 162 13.20 -15.89 5.87
CA ALA A 162 14.54 -15.65 5.35
C ALA A 162 14.80 -14.16 5.25
N GLU A 163 16.04 -13.76 5.53
CA GLU A 163 16.54 -12.40 5.35
C GLU A 163 17.87 -12.50 4.62
N PHE A 164 18.05 -11.75 3.53
CA PHE A 164 19.26 -11.82 2.71
C PHE A 164 19.54 -10.53 1.95
N ASP A 165 20.82 -10.36 1.59
CA ASP A 165 21.30 -9.30 0.72
C ASP A 165 20.94 -9.63 -0.74
N THR A 166 20.18 -8.75 -1.39
CA THR A 166 19.64 -9.01 -2.74
C THR A 166 20.70 -8.86 -3.84
N ARG A 167 21.94 -8.47 -3.49
CA ARG A 167 23.10 -8.53 -4.40
C ARG A 167 23.61 -9.96 -4.56
N VAL A 168 23.25 -10.87 -3.66
CA VAL A 168 23.43 -12.30 -3.89
C VAL A 168 22.40 -12.73 -4.95
N PRO A 169 22.81 -13.41 -6.03
CA PRO A 169 21.87 -13.91 -7.03
C PRO A 169 20.76 -14.73 -6.38
N HIS A 170 19.50 -14.39 -6.64
CA HIS A 170 18.38 -15.06 -6.01
C HIS A 170 17.17 -15.22 -6.93
N GLY A 171 16.41 -16.29 -6.72
CA GLY A 171 15.21 -16.63 -7.48
C GLY A 171 14.24 -17.45 -6.63
N ILE A 172 12.95 -17.31 -6.90
CA ILE A 172 11.87 -17.96 -6.13
C ILE A 172 11.08 -18.91 -7.04
N ALA A 173 10.73 -20.07 -6.51
CA ALA A 173 9.79 -20.99 -7.13
C ALA A 173 8.85 -21.62 -6.08
N ASN A 174 7.72 -22.17 -6.55
CA ASN A 174 6.86 -22.99 -5.73
C ASN A 174 7.39 -24.43 -5.68
N ALA A 175 7.64 -24.95 -4.48
CA ALA A 175 8.19 -26.29 -4.23
C ALA A 175 7.15 -27.32 -3.77
N GLY A 176 5.86 -27.00 -3.89
CA GLY A 176 4.75 -27.83 -3.46
C GLY A 176 3.70 -28.06 -4.55
N ASP A 177 2.60 -28.66 -4.13
CA ASP A 177 1.42 -29.03 -4.93
C ASP A 177 0.24 -28.06 -4.76
N ARG A 178 0.40 -27.03 -3.92
CA ARG A 178 -0.58 -25.98 -3.64
C ARG A 178 0.06 -24.61 -3.80
N PRO A 179 -0.73 -23.53 -3.98
CA PRO A 179 -0.19 -22.18 -3.97
C PRO A 179 0.66 -21.92 -2.73
N VAL A 180 1.75 -21.18 -2.92
CA VAL A 180 2.59 -20.68 -1.83
C VAL A 180 2.33 -19.19 -1.66
N GLU A 181 2.15 -18.77 -0.41
CA GLU A 181 1.88 -17.38 -0.05
C GLU A 181 2.91 -16.91 0.96
N TRP A 182 3.44 -15.71 0.78
CA TRP A 182 4.40 -15.12 1.70
C TRP A 182 4.26 -13.60 1.78
N LEU A 183 4.75 -13.05 2.88
CA LEU A 183 4.98 -11.62 3.03
C LEU A 183 6.42 -11.34 2.62
N ALA A 184 6.62 -10.26 1.87
CA ALA A 184 7.94 -9.76 1.50
C ALA A 184 8.05 -8.28 1.88
N LEU A 185 9.18 -7.91 2.46
CA LEU A 185 9.56 -6.55 2.80
C LEU A 185 10.80 -6.18 1.97
N TYR A 186 10.68 -5.15 1.15
CA TYR A 186 11.75 -4.66 0.28
C TYR A 186 12.27 -3.33 0.80
N GLY A 187 13.55 -3.26 1.16
CA GLY A 187 14.23 -2.02 1.51
C GLY A 187 14.99 -1.45 0.31
N ALA A 188 14.63 -0.24 -0.14
CA ALA A 188 15.24 0.40 -1.32
C ALA A 188 16.73 0.76 -1.15
N GLN A 189 17.27 0.81 0.08
CA GLN A 189 18.65 1.21 0.39
C GLN A 189 19.33 0.32 1.44
N GLY A 190 19.06 -0.99 1.42
CA GLY A 190 19.71 -1.93 2.37
C GLY A 190 19.23 -1.78 3.82
N GLU A 191 18.03 -1.23 4.02
CA GLU A 191 17.37 -1.16 5.32
C GLU A 191 17.19 -2.58 5.88
N ARG A 192 17.98 -2.93 6.90
CA ARG A 192 17.86 -4.21 7.61
C ARG A 192 16.73 -4.12 8.63
N MET A 193 15.92 -5.17 8.71
CA MET A 193 14.84 -5.23 9.70
C MET A 193 15.43 -5.61 11.06
N HIS A 194 15.87 -4.63 11.84
CA HIS A 194 16.26 -4.88 13.22
C HIS A 194 15.01 -5.23 14.07
N ILE A 195 14.81 -6.51 14.36
CA ILE A 195 13.84 -6.93 15.39
C ILE A 195 14.39 -6.46 16.74
N ARG A 196 14.03 -5.24 17.16
CA ARG A 196 14.29 -4.76 18.52
C ARG A 196 13.35 -5.49 19.47
N VAL A 197 13.84 -6.57 20.06
CA VAL A 197 13.22 -7.14 21.26
C VAL A 197 13.55 -6.19 22.41
N ARG A 198 12.54 -5.55 23.02
CA ARG A 198 12.71 -4.92 24.33
C ARG A 198 13.09 -6.03 25.31
N PRO A 199 14.12 -5.88 26.16
CA PRO A 199 14.31 -6.81 27.25
C PRO A 199 13.05 -6.74 28.11
N THR A 200 12.49 -7.92 28.44
CA THR A 200 11.55 -8.03 29.55
C THR A 200 12.30 -7.56 30.80
N GLY A 201 12.01 -6.33 31.22
CA GLY A 201 12.52 -5.79 32.46
C GLY A 201 11.97 -6.61 33.63
N GLY A 202 12.88 -7.25 34.36
CA GLY A 202 12.73 -7.64 35.75
C GLY A 202 13.65 -6.76 36.60
#